data_AF-Q05RU9-F1
#
_entry.id   AF-Q05RU9-F1
#
_cell.length_a   1.000
_cell.length_b   1.000
_cell.length_c   1.000
_cell.angle_alpha   90.00
_cell.angle_beta   90.00
_cell.angle_gamma   90.00
#
_symmetry.space_group_name_H-M   'P 1'
#
loop_
_entity.id
_entity.type
_entity.pdbx_description
1 polymer ?
#
loop_
_entity_poly.entity_id
_entity_poly.type
_entity_poly.pdbx_seq_one_letter_code
_entity_poly.pdbx_strand_id
1 'polypeptide(L)'
;MTDTPDLTAIHAVYNDPQIEGMEALYAAIAEQLNSGADFEQAYATVMASGGPIAATWIRFCVQCTTRFSTPPIEADFLAVLEQFSRQQLERSQ
;
A
#
# COMPACT_ATOMS: atom_id res chain seq x y z
N MET A 1 10.79 18.66 17.51
CA MET A 1 10.14 17.34 17.61
C MET A 1 9.33 17.21 16.35
N THR A 2 9.81 16.47 15.35
CA THR A 2 9.08 16.24 14.11
C THR A 2 7.96 15.27 14.42
N ASP A 3 6.72 15.78 14.46
CA ASP A 3 5.48 15.04 14.74
C ASP A 3 5.05 14.25 13.49
N THR A 4 6.00 13.54 12.89
CA THR A 4 5.74 12.66 11.75
C THR A 4 5.29 11.31 12.29
N PRO A 5 4.22 10.71 11.75
CA PRO A 5 3.79 9.36 12.14
C PRO A 5 4.95 8.37 12.03
N ASP A 6 5.12 7.53 13.05
CA ASP A 6 6.09 6.43 13.00
C ASP A 6 5.54 5.22 12.22
N LEU A 7 6.40 4.25 11.93
CA LEU A 7 6.05 3.02 11.20
C LEU A 7 4.94 2.21 11.88
N THR A 8 4.82 2.26 13.21
CA THR A 8 3.77 1.55 13.95
C THR A 8 2.40 2.13 13.61
N ALA A 9 2.30 3.46 13.55
CA ALA A 9 1.07 4.14 13.19
C ALA A 9 0.68 3.86 11.73
N ILE A 10 1.66 3.80 10.82
CA ILE A 10 1.42 3.42 9.42
C ILE A 10 0.92 1.96 9.36
N HIS A 11 1.59 1.02 10.04
CA HIS A 11 1.17 -0.39 10.08
C HIS A 11 -0.27 -0.56 10.59
N ALA A 12 -0.67 0.22 11.59
CA ALA A 12 -2.03 0.17 12.12
C ALA A 12 -3.07 0.50 11.05
N VAL A 13 -2.76 1.44 10.15
CA VAL A 13 -3.69 1.81 9.06
C VAL A 13 -3.79 0.73 7.98
N TYR A 14 -2.69 0.06 7.65
CA TYR A 14 -2.72 -1.07 6.70
C TYR A 14 -3.38 -2.34 7.29
N ASN A 15 -3.29 -2.54 8.60
CA ASN A 15 -3.98 -3.63 9.30
C ASN A 15 -5.49 -3.42 9.43
N ASP A 16 -5.94 -2.16 9.50
CA ASP A 16 -7.36 -1.79 9.51
C ASP A 16 -7.67 -0.75 8.42
N PRO A 17 -7.66 -1.15 7.13
CA PRO A 17 -7.76 -0.19 6.03
C PRO A 17 -9.13 0.46 5.93
N GLN A 18 -10.18 -0.10 6.57
CA GLN A 18 -11.57 0.39 6.55
C GLN A 18 -12.16 0.61 5.13
N ILE A 19 -11.42 0.25 4.07
CA ILE A 19 -11.81 0.30 2.66
C ILE A 19 -11.70 -1.11 2.09
N GLU A 20 -12.72 -1.51 1.35
CA GLU A 20 -12.74 -2.76 0.62
C GLU A 20 -11.83 -2.70 -0.62
N GLY A 21 -11.12 -3.80 -0.90
CA GLY A 21 -10.30 -3.95 -2.11
C GLY A 21 -8.81 -3.71 -1.92
N MET A 22 -8.34 -3.41 -0.70
CA MET A 22 -6.90 -3.36 -0.42
C MET A 22 -6.22 -4.72 -0.64
N GLU A 23 -6.92 -5.83 -0.34
CA GLU A 23 -6.41 -7.18 -0.65
C GLU A 23 -6.18 -7.38 -2.16
N ALA A 24 -7.06 -6.84 -3.00
CA ALA A 24 -6.90 -6.92 -4.46
C ALA A 24 -5.72 -6.07 -4.96
N LEU A 25 -5.46 -4.93 -4.32
CA LEU A 25 -4.27 -4.13 -4.57
C LEU A 25 -2.99 -4.92 -4.22
N TYR A 26 -2.94 -5.52 -3.02
CA TYR A 26 -1.79 -6.32 -2.61
C TYR A 26 -1.57 -7.51 -3.54
N ALA A 27 -2.64 -8.18 -3.97
CA ALA A 27 -2.57 -9.30 -4.89
C ALA A 27 -2.04 -8.88 -6.28
N ALA A 28 -2.50 -7.74 -6.81
CA ALA A 28 -2.02 -7.24 -8.10
C ALA A 28 -0.52 -6.86 -8.06
N ILE A 29 -0.07 -6.25 -6.97
CA ILE A 29 1.36 -5.96 -6.77
C ILE A 29 2.14 -7.27 -6.60
N ALA A 30 1.64 -8.22 -5.81
CA ALA A 30 2.24 -9.53 -5.61
C ALA A 30 2.42 -10.31 -6.92
N GLU A 31 1.46 -10.23 -7.84
CA GLU A 31 1.55 -10.87 -9.17
C GLU A 31 2.70 -10.30 -10.01
N GLN A 32 2.92 -8.98 -9.97
CA GLN A 32 4.05 -8.34 -10.65
C GLN A 32 5.39 -8.74 -10.00
N LEU A 33 5.44 -8.78 -8.67
CA LEU A 33 6.61 -9.26 -7.93
C LEU A 33 6.95 -10.72 -8.27
N ASN A 34 5.94 -11.58 -8.38
CA ASN A 34 6.10 -12.99 -8.77
C ASN A 34 6.64 -13.12 -10.21
N SER A 35 6.33 -12.15 -11.07
CA SER A 35 6.83 -12.06 -12.44
C SER A 35 8.27 -11.53 -12.52
N GLY A 36 8.89 -11.23 -11.38
CA GLY A 36 10.29 -10.78 -11.27
C GLY A 36 10.48 -9.27 -11.29
N ALA A 37 9.41 -8.48 -11.27
CA ALA A 37 9.52 -7.02 -11.10
C ALA A 37 9.98 -6.68 -9.67
N ASP A 38 10.71 -5.57 -9.52
CA ASP A 38 10.88 -4.95 -8.21
C ASP A 38 9.60 -4.21 -7.78
N PHE A 39 9.56 -3.75 -6.52
CA PHE A 39 8.37 -3.12 -5.97
C PHE A 39 8.02 -1.80 -6.66
N GLU A 40 9.00 -0.97 -7.00
CA GLU A 40 8.76 0.32 -7.64
C GLU A 40 8.12 0.12 -9.02
N GLN A 41 8.66 -0.81 -9.82
CA GLN A 41 8.12 -1.18 -11.12
C GLN A 41 6.73 -1.83 -10.99
N ALA A 42 6.55 -2.74 -10.03
CA ALA A 42 5.27 -3.40 -9.78
C ALA A 42 4.18 -2.39 -9.42
N TYR A 43 4.45 -1.51 -8.46
CA TYR A 43 3.55 -0.44 -8.04
C TYR A 43 3.22 0.49 -9.20
N ALA A 44 4.22 0.98 -9.94
CA ALA A 44 4.01 1.86 -11.08
C ALA A 44 3.14 1.20 -12.16
N THR A 45 3.34 -0.08 -12.44
CA THR A 45 2.55 -0.85 -13.41
C THR A 45 1.10 -0.97 -12.98
N VAL A 46 0.85 -1.36 -11.72
CA VAL A 46 -0.52 -1.49 -11.19
C VAL A 46 -1.22 -0.13 -11.18
N MET A 47 -0.54 0.95 -10.79
CA MET A 47 -1.12 2.29 -10.81
C MET A 47 -1.40 2.80 -12.23
N ALA A 48 -0.49 2.55 -13.18
CA ALA A 48 -0.65 2.94 -14.58
C ALA A 48 -1.80 2.21 -15.28
N SER A 49 -2.12 0.98 -14.85
CA SER A 49 -3.28 0.22 -15.36
C SER A 49 -4.62 0.89 -15.02
N GLY A 50 -4.64 1.73 -13.98
CA GLY A 50 -5.82 2.47 -13.55
C GLY A 50 -6.92 1.56 -12.98
N GLY A 51 -8.17 1.93 -13.29
CA GLY A 51 -9.34 1.13 -12.95
C GLY A 51 -9.66 1.04 -11.44
N PRO A 52 -10.40 -0.01 -11.01
CA PRO A 52 -10.85 -0.15 -9.63
C PRO A 52 -9.71 -0.22 -8.61
N ILE A 53 -8.59 -0.86 -8.94
CA ILE A 53 -7.44 -1.03 -8.03
C ILE A 53 -6.78 0.33 -7.74
N ALA A 54 -6.49 1.12 -8.77
CA ALA A 54 -5.94 2.46 -8.59
C ALA A 54 -6.93 3.40 -7.87
N ALA A 55 -8.23 3.28 -8.14
CA ALA A 55 -9.26 4.03 -7.43
C ALA A 55 -9.32 3.66 -5.93
N THR A 56 -9.19 2.38 -5.59
CA THR A 56 -9.10 1.91 -4.20
C THR A 56 -7.87 2.48 -3.50
N TRP A 57 -6.71 2.45 -4.16
CA TRP A 57 -5.49 3.03 -3.61
C TRP A 57 -5.63 4.53 -3.33
N ILE A 58 -6.20 5.30 -4.26
CA ILE A 58 -6.45 6.74 -4.07
C ILE A 58 -7.37 6.97 -2.86
N ARG A 59 -8.47 6.21 -2.75
CA ARG A 59 -9.39 6.33 -1.61
C ARG A 59 -8.69 5.99 -0.30
N PHE A 60 -7.86 4.96 -0.29
CA PHE A 60 -7.07 4.58 0.87
C PHE A 60 -6.13 5.70 1.29
N CYS A 61 -5.35 6.27 0.36
CA CYS A 61 -4.49 7.42 0.64
C CYS A 61 -5.28 8.61 1.22
N VAL A 62 -6.44 8.95 0.65
CA VAL A 62 -7.30 10.04 1.15
C VAL A 62 -7.83 9.74 2.54
N GLN A 63 -8.19 8.50 2.85
CA GLN A 63 -8.62 8.15 4.20
C GLN A 63 -7.45 8.13 5.20
N CYS A 64 -6.27 7.75 4.77
CA CYS A 64 -5.08 7.77 5.63
C CYS A 64 -4.77 9.19 6.10
N THR A 65 -4.93 10.21 5.24
CA THR A 65 -4.69 11.60 5.65
C THR A 65 -5.65 12.08 6.73
N THR A 66 -6.82 11.46 6.90
CA THR A 66 -7.73 11.80 8.02
C THR A 66 -7.33 11.15 9.34
N ARG A 67 -6.45 10.14 9.32
CA ARG A 67 -5.98 9.41 10.52
C ARG A 67 -4.70 9.98 11.11
N PHE A 68 -3.99 10.82 10.37
CA PHE A 68 -2.74 11.43 10.81
C PHE A 68 -2.89 12.95 10.90
N SER A 69 -2.42 13.54 12.01
CA SER A 69 -2.34 15.01 12.16
C SER A 69 -1.31 15.62 11.21
N THR A 70 -0.28 14.85 10.86
CA THR A 70 0.76 15.19 9.89
C THR A 70 0.85 14.04 8.88
N PRO A 71 0.89 14.29 7.56
CA PRO A 71 1.06 13.23 6.58
C PRO A 71 2.32 12.38 6.86
N PRO A 72 2.24 11.05 6.73
CA PRO A 72 3.42 10.20 6.83
C PRO A 72 4.40 10.49 5.69
N ILE A 73 5.67 10.13 5.89
CA ILE A 73 6.67 10.15 4.81
C ILE A 73 6.26 9.13 3.76
N GLU A 74 6.25 9.54 2.49
CA GLU A 74 5.84 8.68 1.38
C GLU A 74 6.64 7.38 1.33
N ALA A 75 7.97 7.45 1.50
CA ALA A 75 8.83 6.27 1.50
C ALA A 75 8.46 5.26 2.59
N ASP A 76 8.18 5.72 3.81
CA ASP A 76 7.75 4.86 4.91
C ASP A 76 6.38 4.26 4.62
N PHE A 77 5.47 5.05 4.05
CA PHE A 77 4.13 4.60 3.70
C PHE A 77 4.15 3.51 2.60
N LEU A 78 4.99 3.69 1.59
CA LEU A 78 5.19 2.73 0.50
C LEU A 78 5.95 1.48 0.95
N ALA A 79 6.90 1.59 1.88
CA ALA A 79 7.60 0.44 2.45
C ALA A 79 6.62 -0.53 3.15
N VAL A 80 5.58 0.00 3.79
CA VAL A 80 4.55 -0.82 4.43
C VAL A 80 3.63 -1.47 3.39
N LEU A 81 3.27 -0.75 2.31
CA LEU A 81 2.56 -1.36 1.18
C LEU A 81 3.36 -2.52 0.57
N GLU A 82 4.67 -2.34 0.39
CA GLU A 82 5.57 -3.39 -0.09
C GLU A 82 5.53 -4.60 0.83
N GLN A 83 5.66 -4.40 2.14
CA GLN A 83 5.61 -5.47 3.12
C GLN A 83 4.33 -6.30 2.99
N PHE A 84 3.16 -5.65 2.95
CA PHE A 84 1.87 -6.34 2.82
C PHE A 84 1.73 -7.07 1.47
N SER A 85 2.25 -6.49 0.39
CA SER A 85 2.24 -7.12 -0.94
C SER A 85 3.13 -8.37 -0.97
N ARG A 86 4.30 -8.33 -0.33
CA ARG A 86 5.19 -9.49 -0.19
C ARG A 86 4.57 -10.59 0.68
N GLN A 87 3.92 -10.22 1.79
CA GLN A 87 3.19 -11.19 2.60
C GLN A 87 2.05 -11.86 1.81
N GLN A 88 1.36 -11.09 0.96
CA GLN A 88 0.33 -11.64 0.09
C GLN A 88 0.90 -12.61 -0.96
N LEU A 89 2.09 -12.31 -1.51
CA LEU A 89 2.81 -13.22 -2.39
C LEU A 89 3.13 -14.54 -1.69
N GLU A 90 3.70 -14.49 -0.49
CA GLU A 90 4.04 -15.67 0.31
C GLU A 90 2.81 -16.55 0.64
N ARG A 91 1.66 -15.92 0.86
CA ARG A 91 0.38 -16.63 1.12
C ARG A 91 -0.25 -17.26 -0.11
N SER A 92 0.17 -16.83 -1.31
CA SER A 92 -0.39 -17.28 -2.59
C SER A 92 0.44 -18.37 -3.27
N GLN A 93 1.57 -18.77 -2.66
CA GLN A 93 2.43 -19.88 -3.06
C GLN A 93 2.02 -21.18 -2.38
#